data_AF-A0A524D995-F1
#
_entry.id   AF-A0A524D995-F1
#
_cell.length_a   1.000
_cell.length_b   1.000
_cell.length_c   1.000
_cell.angle_alpha   90.00
_cell.angle_beta   90.00
_cell.angle_gamma   90.00
#
_symmetry.space_group_name_H-M   'P 1'
#
loop_
_entity.id
_entity.type
_entity.pdbx_description
1 polymer ?
#
loop_
_entity_poly.entity_id
_entity_poly.type
_entity_poly.pdbx_seq_one_letter_code
_entity_poly.pdbx_strand_id
1 'polypeptide(L)'
;MNKLKVQRVIIFKHGVSYFILNGKIKGSGTFELEFKIDEMNDILKSLFVLDTSENGFISSISYDAALETSQLLKSIIIEVPDKDSLTSLLTQIKGAKVKLTLGNDVEEISGTIMGIEFNE
;
A
#
# COMPACT_ATOMS: atom_id res chain seq x y z
N MET A 1 -6.42 -8.14 23.15
CA MET A 1 -5.71 -6.99 22.54
C MET A 1 -5.33 -6.03 23.65
N ASN A 2 -4.03 -5.75 23.78
CA ASN A 2 -3.58 -4.72 24.71
C ASN A 2 -3.94 -3.37 24.12
N LYS A 3 -4.60 -2.51 24.90
CA LYS A 3 -5.05 -1.19 24.43
C LYS A 3 -4.31 -0.08 25.15
N LEU A 4 -3.80 0.86 24.37
CA LEU A 4 -3.36 2.15 24.88
C LEU A 4 -4.60 3.00 25.19
N LYS A 5 -4.59 3.69 26.34
CA LYS A 5 -5.65 4.60 26.76
C LYS A 5 -5.15 6.03 26.71
N VAL A 6 -5.94 6.91 26.10
CA VAL A 6 -5.68 8.35 26.11
C VAL A 6 -5.64 8.85 27.56
N GLN A 7 -4.52 9.46 27.93
CA GLN A 7 -4.30 10.10 29.24
C GLN A 7 -4.47 11.61 29.14
N ARG A 8 -4.09 12.20 28.00
CA ARG A 8 -4.14 13.64 27.79
C ARG A 8 -4.36 13.94 26.31
N VAL A 9 -5.16 14.97 26.07
CA VAL A 9 -5.32 15.61 24.76
C VAL A 9 -5.00 17.09 24.93
N ILE A 10 -4.12 17.62 24.09
CA ILE A 10 -3.81 19.05 24.01
C ILE A 10 -4.23 19.51 22.61
N ILE A 11 -5.15 20.46 22.54
CA ILE A 11 -5.65 21.00 21.27
C ILE A 11 -5.10 22.41 21.11
N PHE A 12 -4.40 22.66 20.01
CA PHE A 12 -3.87 23.97 19.69
C PHE A 12 -4.87 24.79 18.88
N LYS A 13 -4.82 26.12 19.00
CA LYS A 13 -5.74 27.04 18.29
C LYS A 13 -5.71 26.91 16.76
N HIS A 14 -4.63 26.38 16.20
CA HIS A 14 -4.45 26.15 14.77
C HIS A 14 -4.96 24.78 14.29
N GLY A 15 -5.70 24.05 15.13
CA GLY A 15 -6.40 22.82 14.74
C GLY A 15 -5.59 21.53 14.90
N VAL A 16 -4.34 21.59 15.36
CA VAL A 16 -3.52 20.41 15.65
C VAL A 16 -3.82 19.89 17.06
N SER A 17 -3.87 18.57 17.22
CA SER A 17 -4.07 17.91 18.51
C SER A 17 -2.90 17.00 18.84
N TYR A 18 -2.44 17.03 20.09
CA TYR A 18 -1.40 16.14 20.62
C TYR A 18 -2.00 15.18 21.65
N PHE A 19 -1.76 13.89 21.45
CA PHE A 19 -2.31 12.83 22.27
C PHE A 19 -1.20 12.13 23.06
N ILE A 20 -1.42 11.97 24.35
CA ILE A 20 -0.58 11.11 25.19
C ILE A 20 -1.40 9.89 25.55
N LEU A 21 -0.92 8.71 25.16
CA LEU A 21 -1.54 7.45 25.50
C LEU A 21 -0.62 6.63 26.41
N ASN A 22 -1.21 5.80 27.28
CA ASN A 22 -0.50 4.88 28.15
C ASN A 22 -1.23 3.54 28.20
N GLY A 23 -0.47 2.44 28.25
CA GLY A 23 -0.98 1.11 28.49
C GLY A 23 0.07 0.27 29.19
N LYS A 24 -0.37 -0.87 29.74
CA LYS A 24 0.51 -1.85 30.37
C LYS A 24 0.39 -3.18 29.64
N ILE A 25 1.52 -3.86 29.49
CA ILE A 25 1.59 -5.22 28.96
C ILE A 25 2.24 -6.13 30.00
N LYS A 26 1.81 -7.39 30.08
CA LYS A 26 2.47 -8.41 30.89
C LYS A 26 3.25 -9.33 29.96
N GLY A 27 4.55 -9.46 30.18
CA GLY A 27 5.43 -10.20 29.26
C GLY A 27 5.59 -9.47 27.92
N SER A 28 5.67 -10.22 26.83
CA SER A 28 5.84 -9.69 25.48
C SER A 28 4.52 -9.53 24.74
N GLY A 29 4.44 -8.51 23.88
CA GLY A 29 3.38 -8.39 22.89
C GLY A 29 3.33 -6.98 22.32
N THR A 30 2.22 -6.67 21.67
CA THR A 30 2.07 -5.46 20.85
C THR A 30 0.88 -4.61 21.28
N PHE A 31 0.98 -3.32 20.97
CA PHE A 31 -0.13 -2.39 20.94
C PHE A 31 -0.39 -1.99 19.49
N GLU A 32 -1.65 -1.92 19.10
CA GLU A 32 -2.06 -1.48 17.77
C GLU A 32 -2.70 -0.09 17.88
N LEU A 33 -2.35 0.76 16.92
CA LEU A 33 -2.93 2.08 16.73
C LEU A 33 -3.37 2.19 15.28
N GLU A 34 -4.61 2.63 15.07
CA GLU A 34 -5.19 2.81 13.75
C GLU A 34 -5.24 4.30 13.42
N PHE A 35 -4.82 4.64 12.20
CA PHE A 35 -4.82 5.98 11.66
C PHE A 35 -5.37 5.96 10.25
N LYS A 36 -5.87 7.09 9.77
CA LYS A 36 -6.20 7.21 8.35
C LYS A 36 -4.90 7.32 7.53
N ILE A 37 -4.97 6.88 6.28
CA ILE A 37 -3.81 6.86 5.36
C ILE A 37 -3.25 8.27 5.15
N ASP A 38 -4.12 9.27 5.01
CA ASP A 38 -3.76 10.67 4.82
C ASP A 38 -3.06 11.31 6.04
N GLU A 39 -3.24 10.74 7.24
CA GLU A 39 -2.59 11.20 8.48
C GLU A 39 -1.22 10.52 8.72
N MET A 40 -0.93 9.40 8.04
CA MET A 40 0.24 8.55 8.32
C MET A 40 1.57 9.31 8.25
N ASN A 41 1.72 10.21 7.28
CA ASN A 41 2.95 11.01 7.13
C ASN A 41 3.23 11.87 8.37
N ASP A 42 2.19 12.47 8.95
CA ASP A 42 2.33 13.32 10.13
C ASP A 42 2.56 12.46 11.38
N ILE A 43 1.92 11.29 11.46
CA ILE A 43 2.17 10.31 12.53
C ILE A 43 3.64 9.87 12.51
N LEU A 44 4.17 9.44 11.36
CA LEU A 44 5.57 8.99 11.26
C LEU A 44 6.58 10.09 11.64
N LYS A 45 6.23 11.36 11.41
CA LYS A 45 7.07 12.50 11.79
C LYS A 45 6.95 12.92 13.26
N SER A 46 5.85 12.57 13.94
CA SER A 46 5.54 13.08 15.27
C SER A 46 5.41 12.01 16.36
N LEU A 47 5.37 10.72 15.99
CA LEU A 47 5.23 9.61 16.91
C LEU A 47 6.47 9.49 17.81
N PHE A 48 6.21 9.52 19.12
CA PHE A 48 7.20 9.28 20.15
C PHE A 48 6.72 8.15 21.07
N VAL A 49 7.54 7.11 21.23
CA VAL A 49 7.21 5.94 22.05
C VAL A 49 8.28 5.77 23.12
N LEU A 50 7.85 5.56 24.36
CA LEU A 50 8.71 5.36 25.51
C LEU A 50 8.25 4.13 26.29
N ASP A 51 9.20 3.25 26.62
CA ASP A 51 8.98 2.25 27.65
C ASP A 51 9.30 2.87 29.01
N THR A 52 8.35 2.78 29.94
CA THR A 52 8.50 3.29 31.31
C THR A 52 8.68 2.16 32.32
N SER A 53 8.94 0.93 31.87
CA SER A 53 9.23 -0.22 32.73
C SER A 53 10.73 -0.30 33.05
N GLU A 54 11.07 -1.01 34.13
CA GLU A 54 12.48 -1.13 34.56
C GLU A 54 13.29 -2.06 33.65
N ASN A 55 12.68 -3.15 33.16
CA ASN A 55 13.35 -4.25 32.45
C ASN A 55 12.75 -4.55 31.07
N GLY A 56 11.92 -3.66 30.53
CA GLY A 56 11.36 -3.81 29.19
C GLY A 56 12.17 -3.06 28.13
N PHE A 57 11.81 -3.28 26.87
CA PHE A 57 12.27 -2.47 25.76
C PHE A 57 11.28 -2.54 24.58
N ILE A 58 11.35 -1.54 23.71
CA ILE A 58 10.61 -1.51 22.45
C ILE A 58 11.45 -2.25 21.41
N SER A 59 10.94 -3.38 20.90
CA SER A 59 11.67 -4.21 19.92
C SER A 59 11.57 -3.66 18.49
N SER A 60 10.40 -3.17 18.10
CA SER A 60 10.14 -2.65 16.76
C SER A 60 8.86 -1.81 16.73
N ILE A 61 8.74 -0.97 15.70
CA ILE A 61 7.51 -0.31 15.30
C ILE A 61 7.30 -0.67 13.83
N SER A 62 6.17 -1.30 13.53
CA SER A 62 5.77 -1.66 12.18
C SER A 62 4.48 -0.93 11.82
N TYR A 63 4.35 -0.53 10.56
CA TYR A 63 3.13 0.03 10.00
C TYR A 63 2.90 -0.54 8.61
N ASP A 64 1.64 -0.61 8.21
CA ASP A 64 1.29 -1.01 6.85
C ASP A 64 1.52 0.18 5.92
N ALA A 65 2.52 0.08 5.05
CA ALA A 65 2.75 1.06 4.01
C ALA A 65 1.64 0.94 2.95
N ALA A 66 0.61 1.78 3.05
CA ALA A 66 -0.36 1.97 1.98
C ALA A 66 0.31 2.78 0.86
N LEU A 67 0.94 2.10 -0.11
CA LEU A 67 1.33 2.74 -1.36
C LEU A 67 0.06 3.26 -2.04
N GLU A 68 0.07 4.52 -2.48
CA GLU A 68 -1.06 5.05 -3.24
C GLU A 68 -1.28 4.19 -4.50
N THR A 69 -2.54 4.03 -4.93
CA THR A 69 -2.84 3.27 -6.15
C THR A 69 -2.05 3.79 -7.35
N SER A 70 -1.82 5.11 -7.44
CA SER A 70 -0.98 5.73 -8.46
C SER A 70 0.48 5.26 -8.40
N GLN A 71 1.05 5.10 -7.20
CA GLN A 71 2.40 4.57 -6.98
C GLN A 71 2.49 3.07 -7.24
N LEU A 72 1.45 2.31 -6.86
CA LEU A 72 1.31 0.90 -7.21
C LEU A 72 1.23 0.73 -8.73
N LEU A 73 0.45 1.56 -9.42
CA LEU A 73 0.36 1.55 -10.89
C LEU A 73 1.69 1.91 -11.55
N LYS A 74 2.48 2.83 -10.97
CA LYS A 74 3.85 3.12 -11.45
C LYS A 74 4.81 1.93 -11.32
N SER A 75 4.54 0.99 -10.41
CA SER A 75 5.32 -0.25 -10.30
C SER A 75 4.97 -1.26 -11.40
N ILE A 76 3.82 -1.08 -12.05
CA ILE A 76 3.43 -1.88 -13.21
C ILE A 76 4.13 -1.27 -14.43
N ILE A 77 4.99 -2.05 -15.07
CA ILE A 77 5.75 -1.67 -16.27
C ILE A 77 4.84 -1.78 -17.51
N ILE A 78 3.64 -1.21 -17.44
CA ILE A 78 2.67 -1.20 -18.54
C ILE A 78 2.08 0.21 -18.61
N GLU A 79 2.40 0.90 -19.70
CA GLU A 79 1.82 2.19 -20.05
C GLU A 79 0.72 1.98 -21.11
N VAL A 80 -0.47 2.53 -20.89
CA VAL A 80 -1.58 2.47 -21.86
C VAL A 80 -1.76 3.87 -22.46
N PRO A 81 -1.22 4.15 -23.65
CA PRO A 81 -1.36 5.46 -24.29
C PRO A 81 -2.77 5.68 -24.84
N ASP A 82 -3.19 6.94 -24.97
CA ASP A 82 -4.52 7.33 -25.49
C ASP A 82 -4.74 6.95 -26.96
N LYS A 83 -3.66 6.81 -27.73
CA LYS A 83 -3.67 6.41 -29.14
C LYS A 83 -3.02 5.05 -29.29
N ASP A 84 -3.57 4.20 -30.16
CA ASP A 84 -3.03 2.88 -30.49
C ASP A 84 -2.86 1.96 -29.25
N SER A 85 -3.73 2.15 -28.24
CA SER A 85 -3.62 1.58 -26.88
C SER A 85 -3.44 0.06 -26.86
N LEU A 86 -4.23 -0.68 -27.64
CA LEU A 86 -4.15 -2.14 -27.72
C LEU A 86 -2.82 -2.60 -28.32
N THR A 87 -2.41 -2.01 -29.44
CA THR A 87 -1.15 -2.36 -30.11
C THR A 87 0.07 -1.98 -29.27
N SER A 88 0.02 -0.82 -28.60
CA SER A 88 1.07 -0.40 -27.67
C SER A 88 1.17 -1.31 -26.45
N LEU A 89 0.02 -1.76 -25.91
CA LEU A 89 -0.02 -2.73 -24.82
C LEU A 89 0.58 -4.07 -25.26
N LEU A 90 0.10 -4.64 -26.38
CA LEU A 90 0.56 -5.94 -26.90
C LEU A 90 2.07 -5.95 -27.17
N THR A 91 2.65 -4.82 -27.59
CA THR A 91 4.09 -4.67 -27.79
C THR A 91 4.87 -4.72 -26.47
N GLN A 92 4.35 -4.12 -25.40
CA GLN A 92 4.98 -4.09 -24.08
C GLN A 92 4.93 -5.45 -23.37
N ILE A 93 3.91 -6.27 -23.66
CA ILE A 93 3.76 -7.61 -23.07
C ILE A 93 4.28 -8.73 -23.98
N LYS A 94 5.25 -8.45 -24.86
CA LYS A 94 5.93 -9.49 -25.65
C LYS A 94 6.54 -10.55 -24.73
N GLY A 95 6.32 -11.82 -25.05
CA GLY A 95 6.72 -12.96 -24.22
C GLY A 95 5.67 -13.35 -23.17
N ALA A 96 4.61 -12.56 -22.97
CA ALA A 96 3.51 -12.95 -22.10
C ALA A 96 2.71 -14.10 -22.73
N LYS A 97 2.29 -15.04 -21.88
CA LYS A 97 1.31 -16.07 -22.25
C LYS A 97 -0.07 -15.43 -22.32
N VAL A 98 -0.77 -15.67 -23.41
CA VAL A 98 -2.11 -15.15 -23.65
C VAL A 98 -3.06 -16.25 -24.07
N LYS A 99 -4.34 -16.01 -23.82
CA LYS A 99 -5.44 -16.80 -24.34
C LYS A 99 -6.32 -15.86 -25.17
N LEU A 100 -6.60 -16.26 -26.40
CA LEU A 100 -7.42 -15.53 -27.35
C LEU A 100 -8.69 -16.31 -27.59
N THR A 101 -9.83 -15.63 -27.58
CA THR A 101 -11.12 -16.18 -28.00
C THR A 101 -11.42 -15.65 -29.39
N LEU A 102 -11.52 -16.54 -30.39
CA LEU A 102 -11.79 -16.13 -31.77
C LEU A 102 -13.28 -16.20 -32.08
N GLY A 103 -13.83 -15.10 -32.60
CA GLY A 103 -15.24 -15.01 -33.01
C GLY A 103 -16.22 -15.00 -31.84
N ASN A 104 -17.51 -15.16 -32.17
CA ASN A 104 -18.57 -15.07 -31.17
C ASN A 104 -18.73 -16.33 -30.33
N ASP A 105 -18.06 -17.46 -30.63
CA ASP A 105 -18.17 -18.67 -29.81
C ASP A 105 -17.00 -19.68 -29.97
N VAL A 106 -16.30 -19.88 -28.85
CA VAL A 106 -15.79 -21.16 -28.29
C VAL A 106 -14.38 -21.67 -28.65
N GLU A 107 -13.69 -21.15 -29.67
CA GLU A 107 -12.28 -21.59 -29.87
C GLU A 107 -11.29 -20.70 -29.09
N GLU A 108 -10.79 -21.25 -27.97
CA GLU A 108 -9.75 -20.63 -27.16
C GLU A 108 -8.36 -21.08 -27.62
N ILE A 109 -7.57 -20.15 -28.13
CA ILE A 109 -6.18 -20.40 -28.52
C ILE A 109 -5.28 -19.83 -27.43
N SER A 110 -4.44 -20.68 -26.84
CA SER A 110 -3.41 -20.25 -25.89
C SER A 110 -2.04 -20.23 -26.56
N GLY A 111 -1.26 -19.20 -26.29
CA GLY A 111 0.06 -19.04 -26.90
C GLY A 111 0.90 -17.98 -26.19
N THR A 112 2.00 -17.57 -26.83
CA THR A 112 2.88 -16.51 -26.34
C THR A 112 2.94 -15.39 -27.36
N ILE A 113 2.88 -14.13 -26.90
CA ILE A 113 3.01 -12.98 -27.79
C ILE A 113 4.45 -12.91 -28.31
N MET A 114 4.61 -13.04 -29.63
CA MET A 114 5.91 -12.91 -30.30
C MET A 114 6.13 -11.49 -30.86
N GLY A 115 5.06 -10.80 -31.20
CA GLY A 115 5.07 -9.45 -31.76
C GLY A 115 3.72 -9.12 -32.39
N ILE A 116 3.61 -7.91 -32.92
CA ILE A 116 2.48 -7.45 -33.73
C ILE A 116 3.01 -7.00 -35.09
N GLU A 117 2.20 -7.17 -36.12
CA GLU A 117 2.47 -6.66 -37.46
C GLU A 117 1.26 -5.88 -37.95
N PHE A 118 1.51 -4.87 -38.78
CA PHE A 118 0.46 -4.10 -39.45
C PHE A 118 0.39 -4.60 -40.88
N ASN A 119 -0.79 -5.06 -41.31
CA ASN A 119 -1.05 -5.29 -42.72
C ASN A 119 -1.58 -3.97 -43.31
N GLU A 120 -0.85 -3.45 -44.30
CA GLU A 120 -1.34 -2.37 -45.18
C GLU A 120 -2.40 -2.88 -46.16
#